data_AF-A0A3N5YH46-F1
#
_entry.id   AF-A0A3N5YH46-F1
#
_cell.length_a   1.000
_cell.length_b   1.000
_cell.length_c   1.000
_cell.angle_alpha   90.00
_cell.angle_beta   90.00
_cell.angle_gamma   90.00
#
_symmetry.space_group_name_H-M   'P 1'
#
loop_
_entity.id
_entity.type
_entity.pdbx_description
1 polymer ?
#
loop_
_entity_poly.entity_id
_entity_poly.type
_entity_poly.pdbx_seq_one_letter_code
_entity_poly.pdbx_strand_id
1 'polypeptide(L)'
;MIASWKEKLSCATQCHRCSLKLAPSDPRILSVYDHEPICLPCKRVEEQRADYEEISKNAIGQCLMDVEVAYGDPGGYCYHHFYPFTC
;
A
#
# COMPACT_ATOMS: atom_id res chain seq x y z
N MET A 1 18.24 13.28 -2.95
CA MET A 1 17.80 12.13 -2.13
C MET A 1 16.33 11.91 -2.44
N ILE A 2 15.98 10.82 -3.12
CA ILE A 2 14.59 10.47 -3.39
C ILE A 2 14.07 9.94 -2.05
N ALA A 3 13.27 10.75 -1.35
CA ALA A 3 12.60 10.30 -0.13
C ALA A 3 11.87 9.00 -0.44
N SER A 4 12.28 7.92 0.21
CA SER A 4 11.76 6.58 -0.05
C SER A 4 10.26 6.60 0.29
N TRP A 5 9.41 5.96 -0.51
CA TRP A 5 7.99 5.77 -0.18
C TRP A 5 7.85 5.22 1.26
N LYS A 6 8.86 4.48 1.73
CA LYS A 6 9.00 4.01 3.11
C LYS A 6 8.93 5.16 4.12
N GLU A 7 9.72 6.21 3.93
CA GLU A 7 9.73 7.37 4.84
C GLU A 7 8.42 8.16 4.80
N LYS A 8 7.74 8.21 3.63
CA LYS A 8 6.49 8.98 3.45
C LYS A 8 5.24 8.22 3.89
N LEU A 9 5.19 6.92 3.62
CA LEU A 9 3.98 6.10 3.73
C LEU A 9 4.14 4.96 4.74
N SER A 10 5.35 4.41 4.97
CA SER A 10 5.48 3.27 5.88
C SER A 10 5.25 3.64 7.34
N CYS A 11 5.61 4.85 7.75
CA CYS A 11 5.42 5.32 9.12
C CYS A 11 4.18 6.20 9.32
N ALA A 12 3.14 6.03 8.49
CA ALA A 12 1.86 6.69 8.68
C ALA A 12 1.27 6.42 10.08
N THR A 13 1.04 7.47 10.87
CA THR A 13 0.49 7.37 12.23
C THR A 13 -1.03 7.27 12.25
N GLN A 14 -1.66 7.28 11.08
CA GLN A 14 -3.10 7.28 10.89
C GLN A 14 -3.48 6.57 9.59
N CYS A 15 -4.57 5.81 9.61
CA CYS A 15 -5.18 5.21 8.42
C CYS A 15 -5.81 6.30 7.54
N HIS A 16 -5.48 6.32 6.25
CA HIS A 16 -6.03 7.30 5.31
C HIS A 16 -7.57 7.21 5.16
N ARG A 17 -8.16 6.01 5.29
CA ARG A 17 -9.59 5.78 5.05
C ARG A 17 -10.50 6.10 6.22
N CYS A 18 -10.12 5.66 7.42
CA CYS A 18 -10.97 5.76 8.62
C CYS A 18 -10.41 6.70 9.69
N SER A 19 -9.25 7.30 9.44
CA SER A 19 -8.58 8.20 10.38
C SER A 19 -8.24 7.55 11.74
N LEU A 20 -8.24 6.22 11.82
CA LEU A 20 -7.81 5.48 13.01
C LEU A 20 -6.31 5.70 13.23
N LYS A 21 -5.90 5.99 14.46
CA LYS A 21 -4.47 6.05 14.82
C LYS A 21 -3.83 4.67 14.68
N LEU A 22 -2.65 4.63 14.08
CA LEU A 22 -1.83 3.44 13.88
C LEU A 22 -0.57 3.55 14.75
N ALA A 23 -0.43 2.64 15.70
CA ALA A 23 0.81 2.47 16.46
C ALA A 23 1.90 1.83 15.57
N PRO A 24 3.20 1.93 15.93
CA PRO A 24 4.28 1.32 15.15
C PRO A 24 4.05 -0.18 14.91
N SER A 25 3.64 -0.89 15.95
CA SER A 25 3.31 -2.32 15.91
C SER A 25 2.04 -2.68 15.13
N ASP A 26 1.22 -1.70 14.74
CA ASP A 26 -0.02 -1.97 14.02
C ASP A 26 0.26 -2.25 12.54
N PRO A 27 -0.18 -3.41 12.02
CA PRO A 27 -0.01 -3.75 10.63
C PRO A 27 -0.84 -2.83 9.76
N ARG A 28 -0.22 -2.35 8.68
CA ARG A 28 -0.83 -1.49 7.67
C ARG A 28 -0.42 -1.96 6.28
N ILE A 29 -1.21 -1.59 5.30
CA ILE A 29 -1.07 -2.04 3.91
C ILE A 29 -1.42 -0.89 2.99
N LEU A 30 -0.87 -0.86 1.78
CA LEU A 30 -1.20 0.16 0.79
C LEU A 30 -2.50 -0.20 0.06
N SER A 31 -3.37 0.80 -0.13
CA SER A 31 -4.56 0.65 -0.94
C SER A 31 -4.19 0.44 -2.41
N VAL A 32 -4.90 -0.44 -3.11
CA VAL A 32 -4.73 -0.63 -4.56
C VAL A 32 -5.42 0.47 -5.39
N TYR A 33 -6.19 1.37 -4.74
CA TYR A 33 -6.94 2.43 -5.41
C TYR A 33 -6.19 3.76 -5.42
N ASP A 34 -5.55 4.12 -4.32
CA ASP A 34 -4.87 5.41 -4.16
C ASP A 34 -3.44 5.28 -3.61
N HIS A 35 -2.96 4.06 -3.39
CA HIS A 35 -1.61 3.78 -2.88
C HIS A 35 -1.32 4.38 -1.49
N GLU A 36 -2.35 4.76 -0.74
CA GLU A 36 -2.22 5.31 0.60
C GLU A 36 -2.21 4.19 1.67
N PRO A 37 -1.54 4.41 2.82
CA PRO A 37 -1.52 3.45 3.91
C PRO A 37 -2.87 3.40 4.62
N ILE A 38 -3.42 2.18 4.67
CA ILE A 38 -4.69 1.88 5.31
C ILE A 38 -4.51 0.75 6.33
N CYS A 39 -5.42 0.70 7.30
CA CYS A 39 -5.48 -0.40 8.25
C CYS A 39 -6.07 -1.66 7.59
N LEU A 40 -5.73 -2.83 8.13
CA LEU A 40 -6.27 -4.11 7.65
C LEU A 40 -7.81 -4.17 7.59
N PRO A 41 -8.58 -3.61 8.55
CA PRO A 41 -10.03 -3.52 8.43
C PRO A 41 -10.49 -2.77 7.17
N CYS A 42 -9.88 -1.62 6.85
CA CYS A 42 -10.21 -0.87 5.64
C CYS A 42 -9.83 -1.63 4.38
N LYS A 43 -8.71 -2.35 4.39
CA LYS A 43 -8.32 -3.22 3.27
C LYS A 43 -9.36 -4.31 3.00
N ARG A 44 -9.90 -4.96 4.04
CA ARG A 44 -10.97 -5.97 3.85
C ARG A 44 -12.23 -5.38 3.23
N VAL A 45 -12.55 -4.13 3.53
CA VAL A 45 -13.66 -3.42 2.87
C VAL A 45 -13.35 -3.14 1.40
N GLU A 46 -12.10 -2.78 1.08
CA GLU A 46 -11.65 -2.63 -0.30
C GLU A 46 -11.72 -3.95 -1.08
N GLU A 47 -11.31 -5.06 -0.48
CA GLU A 47 -11.33 -6.42 -1.06
C GLU A 47 -12.75 -6.94 -1.34
N GLN A 48 -13.77 -6.38 -0.69
CA GLN A 48 -15.18 -6.76 -0.89
C GLN A 48 -15.85 -5.97 -2.03
N ARG A 49 -15.18 -4.97 -2.60
CA ARG A 49 -15.76 -4.19 -3.70
C ARG A 49 -15.79 -5.02 -4.98
N ALA A 50 -16.84 -4.84 -5.78
CA ALA A 50 -17.04 -5.62 -7.00
C ALA A 50 -15.96 -5.40 -8.07
N ASP A 51 -15.31 -4.23 -8.06
CA ASP A 51 -14.25 -3.81 -8.95
C ASP A 51 -12.84 -4.16 -8.44
N TYR A 52 -12.71 -4.71 -7.22
CA TYR A 52 -11.41 -4.92 -6.60
C TYR A 52 -10.48 -5.84 -7.40
N GLU A 53 -11.02 -6.89 -8.04
CA GLU A 53 -10.21 -7.81 -8.83
C GLU A 53 -9.57 -7.11 -10.03
N GLU A 54 -10.33 -6.26 -10.72
CA GLU A 54 -9.83 -5.49 -11.87
C GLU A 54 -8.80 -4.46 -11.42
N ILE A 55 -9.12 -3.70 -10.37
CA ILE A 55 -8.24 -2.66 -9.84
C ILE A 55 -6.94 -3.26 -9.29
N SER A 56 -6.99 -4.41 -8.60
CA SER A 56 -5.80 -5.08 -8.08
C SER A 56 -4.91 -5.61 -9.21
N LYS A 57 -5.47 -6.14 -10.29
CA LYS A 57 -4.72 -6.53 -11.49
C LYS A 57 -4.05 -5.32 -12.15
N ASN A 58 -4.77 -4.19 -12.27
CA ASN A 58 -4.21 -2.96 -12.81
C ASN A 58 -3.06 -2.43 -11.94
N ALA A 59 -3.22 -2.47 -10.61
CA ALA A 59 -2.18 -2.09 -9.66
C ALA A 59 -0.93 -2.97 -9.79
N ILE A 60 -1.09 -4.30 -9.93
CA ILE A 60 0.03 -5.22 -10.22
C ILE A 60 0.72 -4.84 -11.52
N GLY A 61 -0.05 -4.57 -12.58
CA GLY A 61 0.46 -4.18 -13.89
C GLY A 61 1.31 -2.91 -13.82
N GLN A 62 0.79 -1.84 -13.22
CA GLN A 62 1.56 -0.59 -13.03
C GLN A 62 2.81 -0.82 -12.20
N CYS A 63 2.69 -1.62 -11.14
CA CYS A 63 3.81 -1.97 -10.29
C CYS A 63 4.94 -2.71 -11.02
N LEU A 64 4.60 -3.69 -11.86
CA LEU A 64 5.60 -4.40 -12.66
C LEU A 64 6.30 -3.47 -13.65
N MET A 65 5.56 -2.56 -14.28
CA MET A 65 6.14 -1.56 -15.18
C MET A 65 7.10 -0.63 -14.43
N ASP A 66 6.71 -0.14 -13.26
CA ASP A 66 7.55 0.75 -12.45
C ASP A 66 8.82 0.04 -11.95
N VAL A 67 8.71 -1.23 -11.55
CA VAL A 67 9.84 -2.06 -11.12
C VAL A 67 10.81 -2.32 -12.26
N GLU A 68 10.33 -2.62 -13.46
CA GLU A 68 11.19 -2.80 -14.62
C GLU A 68 11.89 -1.50 -15.01
N VAL A 69 11.18 -0.36 -14.99
CA VAL A 69 11.75 0.97 -15.28
C VAL A 69 12.77 1.40 -14.22
N ALA A 70 12.51 1.11 -12.95
CA ALA A 70 13.38 1.49 -11.83
C ALA A 70 14.55 0.52 -11.58
N TYR A 71 14.72 -0.54 -12.40
CA TYR A 71 15.67 -1.62 -12.17
C TYR A 71 15.51 -2.30 -10.80
N GLY A 72 14.26 -2.48 -10.35
CA GLY A 72 13.89 -3.18 -9.12
C GLY A 72 12.81 -2.47 -8.30
N ASP A 73 12.34 -3.15 -7.24
CA ASP A 73 11.51 -2.57 -6.18
C ASP A 73 12.39 -2.38 -4.92
N PRO A 74 13.25 -1.34 -4.86
CA PRO A 74 14.25 -1.20 -3.80
C PRO A 74 13.66 -1.07 -2.39
N GLY A 75 12.33 -0.86 -2.26
CA GLY A 75 11.67 -0.81 -0.96
C GLY A 75 10.63 -1.90 -0.70
N GLY A 76 10.10 -2.57 -1.73
CA GLY A 76 8.92 -3.43 -1.61
C GLY A 76 7.61 -2.65 -1.76
N TYR A 77 7.62 -1.45 -2.35
CA TYR A 77 6.42 -0.61 -2.52
C TYR A 77 5.26 -1.40 -3.13
N CYS A 78 5.55 -2.13 -4.18
CA CYS A 78 4.56 -2.91 -4.91
C CYS A 78 4.10 -4.13 -4.10
N TYR A 79 5.03 -4.76 -3.39
CA TYR A 79 4.73 -5.85 -2.47
C TYR A 79 3.75 -5.41 -1.37
N HIS A 80 3.88 -4.18 -0.87
CA HIS A 80 3.08 -3.67 0.24
C HIS A 80 1.64 -3.27 -0.10
N HIS A 81 1.22 -3.42 -1.35
CA HIS A 81 -0.19 -3.36 -1.74
C HIS A 81 -0.95 -4.66 -1.43
N PHE A 82 -0.21 -5.75 -1.27
CA PHE A 82 -0.73 -7.11 -1.08
C PHE A 82 -0.29 -7.73 0.26
N TYR A 83 0.82 -7.24 0.82
CA TYR A 83 1.34 -7.74 2.08
C TYR A 83 1.50 -6.61 3.11
N PRO A 84 0.91 -6.77 4.31
CA PRO A 84 1.03 -5.75 5.34
C PRO A 84 2.45 -5.62 5.86
N PHE A 85 2.73 -4.46 6.43
CA PHE A 85 3.99 -4.11 7.06
C PHE A 85 3.74 -3.33 8.34
N THR A 86 4.78 -3.20 9.16
CA THR A 86 4.81 -2.34 10.35
C THR A 86 5.84 -1.24 10.16
N CYS A 87 5.66 -0.14 10.91
CA CYS A 87 6.71 0.83 11.16
C CYS A 87 7.52 0.29 12.38
#